data_AF-A0A951LJU2-F1
#
_entry.id   AF-A0A951LJU2-F1
#
_cell.length_a   1.000
_cell.length_b   1.000
_cell.length_c   1.000
_cell.angle_alpha   90.00
_cell.angle_beta   90.00
_cell.angle_gamma   90.00
#
_symmetry.space_group_name_H-M   'P 1'
#
loop_
_entity.id
_entity.type
_entity.pdbx_description
1 polymer ?
#
loop_
_entity_poly.entity_id
_entity_poly.type
_entity_poly.pdbx_seq_one_letter_code
_entity_poly.pdbx_strand_id
1 'polypeptide(L)'
;MPNTKRLHLKSAFLSFTLSFMVALIAGLCPASHRASADTIALANAVPAETPRIESIVLAPVQPHINNPAVIWYDNFDGPDAVQAKYLEPKVGSPDAKRSQVEALGGTGQSMECFYPKGKQGVGNRKLVFGDSPIGHPIRPGEKFEDIYWRIYVKHQKGWVGSPAKMSRATGMTSERWTQAFISHVWSHGPNLTLDPVRAVQDGQVVTTGYNDFAHFKWLGNSPAGKFPIHSTEESGRWVCVESRLKLNTPGKQDGYAALWIDGVLDTERKNLDLRGTYTEHTINAIFLEAYWNEGSPVDQYRWYDDFVVSTRPIGPLTATVNPTLIKTPITNGGKWEVEIAADSQGQHVVWKSHQIEPAQSRVAVTSVTGTFVDLQEGQNSLAAGPMYFCRVRQQNNLGVWSAWSNWHQPFFVTKA
;
A
#
# COMPACT_ATOMS: atom_id res chain seq x y z
N MET A 1 -6.71 22.63 -37.82
CA MET A 1 -7.96 23.20 -38.40
C MET A 1 -8.41 22.31 -39.55
N PRO A 2 -9.72 22.01 -39.67
CA PRO A 2 -10.18 20.67 -39.32
C PRO A 2 -11.01 20.00 -40.42
N ASN A 3 -11.23 18.69 -40.30
CA ASN A 3 -12.50 18.13 -40.71
C ASN A 3 -12.97 17.01 -39.77
N THR A 4 -14.19 17.21 -39.28
CA THR A 4 -14.88 16.56 -38.17
C THR A 4 -15.88 15.53 -38.71
N LYS A 5 -15.95 14.35 -38.09
CA LYS A 5 -17.19 13.57 -38.05
C LYS A 5 -17.37 12.95 -36.65
N ARG A 6 -18.19 13.61 -35.84
CA ARG A 6 -18.80 13.09 -34.62
C ARG A 6 -20.02 12.26 -35.01
N LEU A 7 -20.10 11.01 -34.56
CA LEU A 7 -21.36 10.27 -34.51
C LEU A 7 -22.09 10.64 -33.21
N HIS A 8 -23.33 11.11 -33.37
CA HIS A 8 -24.30 11.29 -32.30
C HIS A 8 -24.97 9.96 -31.97
N LEU A 9 -24.90 9.52 -30.71
CA LEU A 9 -25.86 8.57 -30.15
C LEU A 9 -26.73 9.32 -29.14
N LYS A 10 -28.02 9.42 -29.47
CA LYS A 10 -29.07 9.91 -28.59
C LYS A 10 -29.47 8.77 -27.65
N SER A 11 -29.44 8.99 -26.33
CA SER A 11 -30.15 8.16 -25.37
C SER A 11 -31.05 9.05 -24.52
N ALA A 12 -32.29 8.59 -24.38
CA ALA A 12 -33.44 9.34 -23.90
C ALA A 12 -33.41 9.55 -22.38
N PHE A 13 -33.72 10.78 -21.96
CA PHE A 13 -34.10 11.11 -20.60
C PHE A 13 -35.53 10.64 -20.36
N LEU A 14 -35.72 9.70 -19.43
CA LEU A 14 -37.04 9.38 -18.87
C LEU A 14 -37.21 10.21 -17.60
N SER A 15 -38.04 11.26 -17.68
CA SER A 15 -38.41 12.11 -16.56
C SER A 15 -39.60 11.46 -15.83
N PHE A 16 -39.39 11.03 -14.58
CA PHE A 16 -40.47 10.60 -13.69
C PHE A 16 -40.96 11.82 -12.90
N THR A 17 -42.11 12.36 -13.29
CA THR A 17 -42.88 13.33 -12.50
C THR A 17 -43.71 12.59 -11.47
N LEU A 18 -43.36 12.71 -10.19
CA LEU A 18 -44.21 12.27 -9.08
C LEU A 18 -44.89 13.51 -8.48
N SER A 19 -46.17 13.67 -8.80
CA SER A 19 -47.06 14.62 -8.13
C SER A 19 -47.29 14.16 -6.70
N PHE A 20 -47.04 15.01 -5.71
CA PHE A 20 -47.61 14.85 -4.38
C PHE A 20 -48.49 16.05 -4.03
N MET A 21 -49.73 15.68 -3.74
CA MET A 21 -50.89 16.49 -3.39
C MET A 21 -50.68 17.08 -1.98
N VAL A 22 -50.79 18.41 -1.84
CA VAL A 22 -50.86 19.06 -0.52
C VAL A 22 -52.33 19.02 -0.08
N ALA A 23 -52.64 18.17 0.91
CA ALA A 23 -53.91 18.21 1.62
C ALA A 23 -53.71 18.91 2.97
N LEU A 24 -54.28 20.11 3.09
CA LEU A 24 -54.34 20.89 4.31
C LEU A 24 -55.49 20.34 5.17
N ILE A 25 -55.21 19.76 6.33
CA ILE A 25 -56.22 19.52 7.38
C ILE A 25 -55.72 20.17 8.66
N ALA A 26 -56.41 21.25 9.05
CA ALA A 26 -56.27 21.89 10.34
C ALA A 26 -57.05 21.07 11.40
N GLY A 27 -56.37 20.69 12.48
CA GLY A 27 -56.98 20.04 13.64
C GLY A 27 -56.17 20.38 14.90
N LEU A 28 -56.76 21.23 15.74
CA LEU A 28 -56.22 21.74 17.00
C LEU A 28 -56.08 20.63 18.06
N CYS A 29 -54.91 20.51 18.69
CA CYS A 29 -54.78 20.10 20.10
C CYS A 29 -53.39 20.52 20.62
N PRO A 30 -53.26 21.30 21.73
CA PRO A 30 -51.96 21.71 22.25
C PRO A 30 -51.48 20.68 23.28
N ALA A 31 -50.67 19.72 22.86
CA ALA A 31 -49.89 18.92 23.79
C ALA A 31 -48.46 19.48 23.84
N SER A 32 -48.17 20.19 24.93
CA SER A 32 -46.83 20.65 25.28
C SER A 32 -45.90 19.44 25.48
N HIS A 33 -45.08 19.14 24.48
CA HIS A 33 -43.82 18.42 24.67
C HIS A 33 -42.70 19.37 24.29
N ARG A 34 -42.08 19.98 25.30
CA ARG A 34 -40.71 20.44 25.20
C ARG A 34 -39.87 19.21 24.91
N ALA A 35 -39.61 18.90 23.65
CA ALA A 35 -38.37 18.22 23.32
C ALA A 35 -37.26 19.11 23.92
N SER A 36 -36.53 18.58 24.90
CA SER A 36 -35.43 19.33 25.49
C SER A 36 -34.47 19.73 24.37
N ALA A 37 -33.82 20.90 24.48
CA ALA A 37 -32.78 21.31 23.54
C ALA A 37 -31.70 20.22 23.36
N ASP A 38 -31.51 19.36 24.37
CA ASP A 38 -30.62 18.19 24.33
C ASP A 38 -31.03 17.13 23.30
N THR A 39 -32.34 16.96 23.05
CA THR A 39 -32.85 15.95 22.10
C THR A 39 -32.67 16.39 20.64
N ILE A 40 -32.68 17.71 20.39
CA ILE A 40 -32.43 18.31 19.07
C ILE A 40 -30.92 18.47 18.82
N ALA A 41 -30.11 18.68 19.86
CA ALA A 41 -28.65 18.73 19.77
C ALA A 41 -28.01 17.39 19.36
N LEU A 42 -28.58 16.26 19.81
CA LEU A 42 -28.09 14.91 19.45
C LEU A 42 -28.37 14.54 17.98
N ALA A 43 -29.39 15.12 17.35
CA ALA A 43 -29.75 14.83 15.96
C ALA A 43 -28.82 15.49 14.92
N ASN A 44 -28.01 16.47 15.34
CA ASN A 44 -27.04 17.18 14.50
C ASN A 44 -25.59 16.86 14.87
N ALA A 45 -25.34 15.79 15.63
CA ALA A 45 -23.98 15.40 15.99
C ALA A 45 -23.19 15.01 14.74
N VAL A 46 -22.15 15.78 14.41
CA VAL A 46 -21.19 15.44 13.35
C VAL A 46 -20.58 14.07 13.71
N PRO A 47 -20.72 13.05 12.85
CA PRO A 47 -20.16 11.73 13.12
C PRO A 47 -18.65 11.86 13.31
N ALA A 48 -18.11 11.16 14.31
CA ALA A 48 -16.67 11.18 14.58
C ALA A 48 -15.90 10.61 13.38
N GLU A 49 -14.88 11.34 12.90
CA GLU A 49 -13.95 10.84 11.89
C GLU A 49 -13.33 9.52 12.39
N THR A 50 -13.34 8.48 11.54
CA THR A 50 -12.81 7.18 11.90
C THR A 50 -11.29 7.17 11.72
N PRO A 51 -10.49 6.98 12.79
CA PRO A 51 -9.03 6.89 12.69
C PRO A 51 -8.57 5.64 11.99
N ARG A 52 -7.28 5.60 11.63
CA ARG A 52 -6.58 4.39 11.25
C ARG A 52 -5.45 4.12 12.24
N ILE A 53 -5.05 2.85 12.33
CA ILE A 53 -3.70 2.53 12.78
C ILE A 53 -2.77 2.99 11.66
N GLU A 54 -1.88 3.90 11.99
CA GLU A 54 -0.88 4.43 11.07
C GLU A 54 0.18 3.37 10.79
N SER A 55 0.75 2.81 11.87
CA SER A 55 1.71 1.70 11.85
C SER A 55 1.85 1.12 13.26
N ILE A 56 2.70 0.10 13.37
CA ILE A 56 3.13 -0.47 14.64
C ILE A 56 4.63 -0.24 14.79
N VAL A 57 5.12 -0.10 16.02
CA VAL A 57 6.55 -0.10 16.30
C VAL A 57 7.11 -1.49 16.04
N LEU A 58 8.13 -1.55 15.19
CA LEU A 58 8.74 -2.78 14.71
C LEU A 58 9.61 -3.42 15.81
N ALA A 59 9.75 -4.74 15.76
CA ALA A 59 10.82 -5.41 16.49
C ALA A 59 12.19 -4.94 15.96
N PRO A 60 13.21 -4.79 16.83
CA PRO A 60 14.53 -4.31 16.43
C PRO A 60 15.20 -5.15 15.34
N VAL A 61 14.88 -6.45 15.29
CA VAL A 61 15.39 -7.38 14.28
C VAL A 61 14.22 -7.93 13.50
N GLN A 62 14.19 -7.65 12.20
CA GLN A 62 13.22 -8.23 11.27
C GLN A 62 13.76 -9.55 10.69
N PRO A 63 12.90 -10.56 10.45
CA PRO A 63 13.32 -11.89 10.02
C PRO A 63 14.04 -11.91 8.66
N HIS A 64 13.75 -10.95 7.78
CA HIS A 64 14.38 -10.85 6.47
C HIS A 64 15.84 -10.39 6.52
N ILE A 65 16.33 -9.81 7.64
CA ILE A 65 17.72 -9.35 7.77
C ILE A 65 18.72 -10.50 7.59
N ASN A 66 18.41 -11.68 8.13
CA ASN A 66 19.31 -12.84 8.12
C ASN A 66 18.79 -14.00 7.25
N ASN A 67 17.79 -13.74 6.40
CA ASN A 67 17.19 -14.79 5.60
C ASN A 67 17.97 -14.99 4.29
N PRO A 68 18.54 -16.19 4.02
CA PRO A 68 19.32 -16.44 2.81
C PRO A 68 18.50 -16.34 1.50
N ALA A 69 17.18 -16.35 1.58
CA ALA A 69 16.31 -16.10 0.43
C ALA A 69 16.31 -14.62 0.00
N VAL A 70 16.68 -13.69 0.89
CA VAL A 70 16.67 -12.25 0.63
C VAL A 70 17.85 -11.86 -0.24
N ILE A 71 17.54 -11.19 -1.35
CA ILE A 71 18.50 -10.64 -2.31
C ILE A 71 18.88 -9.23 -1.90
N TRP A 72 17.90 -8.44 -1.44
CA TRP A 72 18.08 -7.05 -1.05
C TRP A 72 17.14 -6.68 0.10
N TYR A 73 17.63 -5.84 0.99
CA TYR A 73 16.86 -5.22 2.06
C TYR A 73 17.37 -3.81 2.33
N ASP A 74 16.45 -2.85 2.39
CA ASP A 74 16.72 -1.48 2.80
C ASP A 74 15.48 -0.91 3.52
N ASN A 75 15.62 -0.61 4.80
CA ASN A 75 14.64 0.16 5.59
C ASN A 75 14.96 1.66 5.59
N PHE A 76 15.87 2.12 4.71
CA PHE A 76 16.25 3.51 4.55
C PHE A 76 16.86 4.21 5.78
N ASP A 77 17.12 3.49 6.87
CA ASP A 77 17.85 4.00 8.04
C ASP A 77 19.37 3.93 7.90
N GLY A 78 19.85 3.12 6.95
CA GLY A 78 21.26 2.85 6.77
C GLY A 78 22.09 4.07 6.33
N PRO A 79 23.41 3.96 6.30
CA PRO A 79 24.25 5.02 5.75
C PRO A 79 23.99 5.21 4.24
N ASP A 80 24.37 6.37 3.70
CA ASP A 80 24.26 6.69 2.27
C ASP A 80 24.94 5.67 1.34
N ALA A 81 25.91 4.90 1.84
CA ALA A 81 26.54 3.80 1.11
C ALA A 81 25.55 2.68 0.71
N VAL A 82 24.45 2.50 1.46
CA VAL A 82 23.34 1.59 1.09
C VAL A 82 22.58 2.19 -0.09
N GLN A 83 22.31 3.50 -0.06
CA GLN A 83 21.62 4.21 -1.14
C GLN A 83 22.44 4.21 -2.45
N ALA A 84 23.76 4.16 -2.36
CA ALA A 84 24.65 4.05 -3.53
C ALA A 84 24.51 2.72 -4.31
N LYS A 85 23.74 1.74 -3.80
CA LYS A 85 23.44 0.49 -4.51
C LYS A 85 22.34 0.63 -5.55
N TYR A 86 21.54 1.69 -5.50
CA TYR A 86 20.55 2.00 -6.52
C TYR A 86 21.20 2.72 -7.70
N LEU A 87 20.73 2.44 -8.92
CA LEU A 87 21.22 3.12 -10.13
C LEU A 87 20.85 4.60 -10.18
N GLU A 88 19.68 4.92 -9.64
CA GLU A 88 19.19 6.29 -9.53
C GLU A 88 18.26 6.42 -8.32
N PRO A 89 18.13 7.65 -7.81
CA PRO A 89 18.93 8.84 -8.11
C PRO A 89 20.32 8.77 -7.47
N LYS A 90 21.23 9.64 -7.91
CA LYS A 90 22.57 9.74 -7.29
C LYS A 90 22.43 10.15 -5.83
N VAL A 91 23.20 9.51 -4.95
CA VAL A 91 23.31 9.90 -3.54
C VAL A 91 23.63 11.39 -3.42
N GLY A 92 22.95 12.08 -2.50
CA GLY A 92 23.10 13.52 -2.27
C GLY A 92 22.39 14.42 -3.29
N SER A 93 21.81 13.87 -4.37
CA SER A 93 20.98 14.67 -5.27
C SER A 93 19.65 15.08 -4.61
N PRO A 94 18.99 16.16 -5.09
CA PRO A 94 17.69 16.59 -4.57
C PRO A 94 16.58 15.54 -4.66
N ASP A 95 16.74 14.55 -5.54
CA ASP A 95 15.79 13.46 -5.75
C ASP A 95 16.06 12.27 -4.82
N ALA A 96 17.23 12.20 -4.16
CA ALA A 96 17.63 11.09 -3.29
C ALA A 96 17.17 11.24 -1.83
N LYS A 97 16.12 12.04 -1.58
CA LYS A 97 15.68 12.37 -0.22
C LYS A 97 15.19 11.16 0.56
N ARG A 98 15.48 11.21 1.87
CA ARG A 98 14.91 10.34 2.89
C ARG A 98 14.28 11.19 3.98
N SER A 99 13.01 10.96 4.29
CA SER A 99 12.27 11.73 5.29
C SER A 99 12.53 11.19 6.69
N GLN A 100 12.81 12.06 7.66
CA GLN A 100 12.83 11.72 9.09
C GLN A 100 11.50 12.01 9.79
N VAL A 101 10.59 12.71 9.11
CA VAL A 101 9.27 13.06 9.64
C VAL A 101 8.31 11.89 9.51
N GLU A 102 8.43 11.16 8.41
CA GLU A 102 7.61 10.01 8.08
C GLU A 102 8.51 8.78 8.05
N ALA A 103 8.36 7.91 9.04
CA ALA A 103 9.12 6.66 9.14
C ALA A 103 8.21 5.55 9.64
N LEU A 104 8.35 4.34 9.10
CA LEU A 104 7.55 3.20 9.51
C LEU A 104 7.84 2.84 10.97
N GLY A 105 6.80 2.69 11.80
CA GLY A 105 6.97 2.55 13.26
C GLY A 105 7.31 3.86 13.99
N GLY A 106 7.38 4.97 13.27
CA GLY A 106 7.52 6.32 13.80
C GLY A 106 8.91 6.65 14.36
N THR A 107 9.95 5.94 13.93
CA THR A 107 11.36 6.25 14.18
C THR A 107 12.17 5.83 12.97
N GLY A 108 13.24 6.56 12.65
CA GLY A 108 14.09 6.25 11.50
C GLY A 108 13.85 7.20 10.32
N GLN A 109 14.00 6.67 9.11
CA GLN A 109 13.81 7.36 7.85
C GLN A 109 13.01 6.52 6.86
N SER A 110 12.36 7.18 5.91
CA SER A 110 11.75 6.52 4.75
C SER A 110 12.24 7.14 3.45
N MET A 111 12.15 6.41 2.34
CA MET A 111 12.34 6.96 1.00
C MET A 111 11.22 7.97 0.70
N GLU A 112 11.58 9.21 0.39
CA GLU A 112 10.62 10.26 0.05
C GLU A 112 10.44 10.37 -1.46
N CYS A 113 9.18 10.33 -1.90
CA CYS A 113 8.77 10.76 -3.23
C CYS A 113 8.02 12.08 -3.12
N PHE A 114 8.46 13.09 -3.87
CA PHE A 114 7.79 14.37 -3.97
C PHE A 114 7.10 14.52 -5.33
N TYR A 115 5.84 14.95 -5.33
CA TYR A 115 5.06 15.21 -6.52
C TYR A 115 4.67 16.69 -6.58
N PRO A 116 5.42 17.51 -7.33
CA PRO A 116 5.01 18.89 -7.56
C PRO A 116 3.73 18.95 -8.40
N LYS A 117 2.90 19.96 -8.14
CA LYS A 117 1.68 20.22 -8.89
C LYS A 117 1.97 20.35 -10.39
N GLY A 118 1.25 19.58 -11.20
CA GLY A 118 1.35 19.53 -12.66
C GLY A 118 2.64 18.91 -13.18
N LYS A 119 3.43 18.23 -12.32
CA LYS A 119 4.70 17.61 -12.68
C LYS A 119 4.72 16.12 -12.33
N GLN A 120 5.59 15.39 -13.01
CA GLN A 120 5.99 14.04 -12.60
C GLN A 120 6.71 14.11 -11.26
N GLY A 121 6.60 13.06 -10.46
CA GLY A 121 7.29 13.00 -9.19
C GLY A 121 8.76 12.63 -9.34
N VAL A 122 9.48 12.88 -8.26
CA VAL A 122 10.89 12.54 -8.07
C VAL A 122 11.03 11.58 -6.89
N GLY A 123 12.16 10.88 -6.82
CA GLY A 123 12.44 9.99 -5.68
C GLY A 123 12.51 8.50 -6.01
N ASN A 124 12.54 8.08 -7.29
CA ASN A 124 12.63 6.67 -7.69
C ASN A 124 13.76 5.91 -6.97
N ARG A 125 13.71 4.58 -6.93
CA ARG A 125 14.87 3.73 -6.60
C ARG A 125 14.93 2.58 -7.58
N LYS A 126 16.04 2.48 -8.30
CA LYS A 126 16.23 1.41 -9.29
C LYS A 126 17.28 0.42 -8.80
N LEU A 127 16.82 -0.73 -8.32
CA LEU A 127 17.68 -1.81 -7.88
C LEU A 127 17.95 -2.76 -9.05
N VAL A 128 19.21 -3.19 -9.18
CA VAL A 128 19.63 -4.25 -10.09
C VAL A 128 20.39 -5.33 -9.34
N PHE A 129 20.22 -6.57 -9.78
CA PHE A 129 20.76 -7.75 -9.14
C PHE A 129 20.96 -8.89 -10.16
N GLY A 130 21.54 -10.00 -9.71
CA GLY A 130 21.69 -11.19 -10.52
C GLY A 130 22.47 -10.94 -11.80
N ASP A 131 21.90 -11.42 -12.89
CA ASP A 131 22.45 -11.37 -14.24
C ASP A 131 22.12 -10.07 -15.00
N SER A 132 21.85 -8.98 -14.28
CA SER A 132 21.66 -7.66 -14.89
C SER A 132 22.91 -7.24 -15.67
N PRO A 133 22.77 -6.84 -16.95
CA PRO A 133 23.87 -6.31 -17.75
C PRO A 133 24.14 -4.83 -17.48
N ILE A 134 23.40 -4.21 -16.55
CA ILE A 134 23.54 -2.79 -16.22
C ILE A 134 24.04 -2.60 -14.79
N GLY A 135 24.93 -1.62 -14.62
CA GLY A 135 25.44 -1.16 -13.33
C GLY A 135 26.21 -2.23 -12.55
N HIS A 136 26.07 -2.23 -11.23
CA HIS A 136 26.77 -3.13 -10.32
C HIS A 136 25.76 -4.00 -9.56
N PRO A 137 25.27 -5.09 -10.17
CA PRO A 137 24.21 -5.89 -9.59
C PRO A 137 24.59 -6.51 -8.25
N ILE A 138 23.63 -6.51 -7.33
CA ILE A 138 23.68 -7.35 -6.13
C ILE A 138 23.67 -8.83 -6.55
N ARG A 139 24.54 -9.66 -5.96
CA ARG A 139 24.67 -11.09 -6.31
C ARG A 139 24.93 -11.30 -7.83
N PRO A 140 26.04 -10.76 -8.36
CA PRO A 140 26.28 -10.71 -9.80
C PRO A 140 26.34 -12.11 -10.43
N GLY A 141 25.67 -12.28 -11.58
CA GLY A 141 25.65 -13.50 -12.38
C GLY A 141 24.61 -14.54 -11.96
N GLU A 142 24.00 -14.41 -10.79
CA GLU A 142 22.91 -15.30 -10.37
C GLU A 142 21.65 -15.12 -11.22
N LYS A 143 20.89 -16.21 -11.38
CA LYS A 143 19.65 -16.24 -12.18
C LYS A 143 18.44 -16.37 -11.25
N PHE A 144 17.45 -15.51 -11.44
CA PHE A 144 16.24 -15.47 -10.61
C PHE A 144 14.98 -15.53 -11.46
N GLU A 145 14.24 -16.64 -11.35
CA GLU A 145 13.03 -16.87 -12.14
C GLU A 145 11.74 -16.71 -11.32
N ASP A 146 11.84 -16.62 -10.00
CA ASP A 146 10.72 -16.48 -9.08
C ASP A 146 11.13 -15.56 -7.94
N ILE A 147 10.58 -14.35 -7.93
CA ILE A 147 10.93 -13.33 -6.95
C ILE A 147 9.68 -12.70 -6.34
N TYR A 148 9.84 -12.30 -5.09
CA TYR A 148 8.93 -11.50 -4.31
C TYR A 148 9.60 -10.17 -4.03
N TRP A 149 8.85 -9.08 -4.08
CA TRP A 149 9.29 -7.80 -3.55
C TRP A 149 8.18 -7.16 -2.73
N ARG A 150 8.56 -6.51 -1.63
CA ARG A 150 7.63 -5.88 -0.70
C ARG A 150 8.13 -4.51 -0.32
N ILE A 151 7.20 -3.57 -0.25
CA ILE A 151 7.39 -2.21 0.28
C ILE A 151 6.22 -1.88 1.21
N TYR A 152 6.48 -1.02 2.19
CA TYR A 152 5.43 -0.28 2.88
C TYR A 152 5.30 1.08 2.21
N VAL A 153 4.08 1.52 1.96
CA VAL A 153 3.80 2.80 1.31
C VAL A 153 2.85 3.64 2.14
N LYS A 154 3.17 4.92 2.32
CA LYS A 154 2.29 5.92 2.94
C LYS A 154 2.05 7.06 1.97
N HIS A 155 0.79 7.32 1.66
CA HIS A 155 0.40 8.56 0.99
C HIS A 155 0.16 9.65 2.04
N GLN A 156 0.57 10.89 1.77
CA GLN A 156 0.29 12.04 2.65
C GLN A 156 -1.20 12.13 3.00
N LYS A 157 -1.53 12.40 4.27
CA LYS A 157 -2.92 12.56 4.70
C LYS A 157 -3.61 13.63 3.83
N GLY A 158 -4.78 13.30 3.29
CA GLY A 158 -5.50 14.15 2.35
C GLY A 158 -5.07 13.97 0.90
N TRP A 159 -4.40 12.87 0.56
CA TRP A 159 -3.94 12.55 -0.79
C TRP A 159 -5.06 12.69 -1.83
N VAL A 160 -4.73 13.25 -3.00
CA VAL A 160 -5.67 13.44 -4.11
C VAL A 160 -5.08 12.90 -5.41
N GLY A 161 -5.89 12.13 -6.14
CA GLY A 161 -5.56 11.62 -7.47
C GLY A 161 -4.86 10.27 -7.45
N SER A 162 -4.69 9.68 -8.64
CA SER A 162 -4.00 8.41 -8.81
C SER A 162 -2.65 8.62 -9.49
N PRO A 163 -1.52 8.42 -8.79
CA PRO A 163 -0.21 8.37 -9.45
C PRO A 163 -0.22 7.25 -10.49
N ALA A 164 0.65 7.31 -11.50
CA ALA A 164 0.63 6.29 -12.54
C ALA A 164 1.34 5.03 -12.07
N LYS A 165 2.58 5.15 -11.57
CA LYS A 165 3.48 4.01 -11.33
C LYS A 165 3.82 3.87 -9.85
N MET A 166 3.96 2.61 -9.38
CA MET A 166 4.40 2.30 -8.02
C MET A 166 5.68 1.47 -8.02
N SER A 167 5.67 0.28 -8.63
CA SER A 167 6.88 -0.54 -8.76
C SER A 167 6.82 -1.46 -9.98
N ARG A 168 7.94 -2.11 -10.30
CA ARG A 168 7.98 -3.17 -11.32
C ARG A 168 9.12 -4.14 -11.12
N ALA A 169 8.94 -5.35 -11.64
CA ALA A 169 10.00 -6.31 -11.89
C ALA A 169 10.30 -6.38 -13.40
N THR A 170 11.56 -6.52 -13.80
CA THR A 170 11.94 -6.58 -15.23
C THR A 170 13.19 -7.42 -15.47
N GLY A 171 13.30 -7.98 -16.67
CA GLY A 171 14.54 -8.56 -17.19
C GLY A 171 15.24 -7.58 -18.13
N MET A 172 16.25 -6.89 -17.62
CA MET A 172 17.13 -6.00 -18.40
C MET A 172 18.11 -6.84 -19.23
N THR A 173 18.35 -6.41 -20.49
CA THR A 173 19.09 -7.24 -21.47
C THR A 173 20.26 -6.54 -22.13
N SER A 174 20.44 -5.23 -21.92
CA SER A 174 21.66 -4.52 -22.32
C SER A 174 21.82 -3.18 -21.59
N GLU A 175 23.00 -2.57 -21.72
CA GLU A 175 23.28 -1.18 -21.30
C GLU A 175 22.43 -0.12 -22.00
N ARG A 176 21.75 -0.47 -23.10
CA ARG A 176 20.75 0.38 -23.77
C ARG A 176 19.37 0.32 -23.10
N TRP A 177 19.27 -0.34 -21.94
CA TRP A 177 18.03 -0.51 -21.17
C TRP A 177 16.93 -1.28 -21.92
N THR A 178 17.29 -2.17 -22.83
CA THR A 178 16.35 -3.09 -23.49
C THR A 178 15.76 -4.08 -22.47
N GLN A 179 14.50 -4.50 -22.65
CA GLN A 179 13.75 -5.29 -21.68
C GLN A 179 13.12 -6.52 -22.35
N ALA A 180 13.33 -7.72 -21.81
CA ALA A 180 12.69 -8.94 -22.32
C ALA A 180 11.24 -9.08 -21.87
N PHE A 181 10.95 -8.64 -20.65
CA PHE A 181 9.63 -8.69 -20.01
C PHE A 181 9.57 -7.70 -18.86
N ILE A 182 8.36 -7.30 -18.49
CA ILE A 182 8.10 -6.43 -17.34
C ILE A 182 6.85 -6.93 -16.63
N SER A 183 6.83 -6.92 -15.31
CA SER A 183 5.61 -6.99 -14.51
C SER A 183 5.42 -5.66 -13.79
N HIS A 184 4.48 -4.86 -14.30
CA HIS A 184 4.15 -3.56 -13.71
C HIS A 184 3.23 -3.73 -12.51
N VAL A 185 3.48 -2.97 -11.44
CA VAL A 185 2.53 -2.66 -10.37
C VAL A 185 2.24 -1.17 -10.46
N TRP A 186 1.06 -0.85 -10.99
CA TRP A 186 0.71 0.52 -11.34
C TRP A 186 -0.80 0.72 -11.27
N SER A 187 -1.26 1.96 -11.37
CA SER A 187 -2.61 2.28 -10.91
C SER A 187 -3.69 2.00 -11.94
N HIS A 188 -4.86 1.63 -11.44
CA HIS A 188 -6.10 1.45 -12.19
C HIS A 188 -7.22 2.16 -11.43
N GLY A 189 -7.42 3.45 -11.71
CA GLY A 189 -8.23 4.31 -10.85
C GLY A 189 -7.61 4.41 -9.45
N PRO A 190 -8.39 4.34 -8.35
CA PRO A 190 -7.82 4.42 -7.00
C PRO A 190 -7.07 3.15 -6.56
N ASN A 191 -7.12 2.08 -7.35
CA ASN A 191 -6.57 0.76 -7.02
C ASN A 191 -5.25 0.53 -7.76
N LEU A 192 -4.59 -0.59 -7.46
CA LEU A 192 -3.46 -1.10 -8.24
C LEU A 192 -3.90 -2.22 -9.18
N THR A 193 -3.10 -2.46 -10.21
CA THR A 193 -3.19 -3.65 -11.07
C THR A 193 -1.81 -4.17 -11.42
N LEU A 194 -1.78 -5.42 -11.86
CA LEU A 194 -0.65 -6.04 -12.53
C LEU A 194 -0.85 -5.93 -14.03
N ASP A 195 0.14 -5.44 -14.76
CA ASP A 195 0.09 -5.36 -16.23
C ASP A 195 1.39 -5.92 -16.86
N PRO A 196 1.53 -7.25 -16.91
CA PRO A 196 2.73 -7.87 -17.42
C PRO A 196 2.84 -7.75 -18.94
N VAL A 197 4.06 -7.62 -19.43
CA VAL A 197 4.37 -7.56 -20.86
C VAL A 197 5.44 -8.57 -21.23
N ARG A 198 5.31 -9.11 -22.44
CA ARG A 198 6.37 -9.82 -23.15
C ARG A 198 6.94 -8.91 -24.22
N ALA A 199 8.26 -8.85 -24.31
CA ALA A 199 9.03 -8.14 -25.32
C ALA A 199 10.02 -9.09 -26.02
N VAL A 200 9.63 -10.37 -26.09
CA VAL A 200 10.34 -11.43 -26.81
C VAL A 200 9.47 -11.94 -27.96
N GLN A 201 10.09 -12.10 -29.13
CA GLN A 201 9.53 -12.74 -30.31
C GLN A 201 10.57 -13.72 -30.88
N ASP A 202 10.16 -14.95 -31.19
CA ASP A 202 11.03 -15.99 -31.79
C ASP A 202 12.33 -16.22 -31.00
N GLY A 203 12.25 -16.12 -29.66
CA GLY A 203 13.38 -16.27 -28.75
C GLY A 203 14.32 -15.07 -28.67
N GLN A 204 14.00 -13.96 -29.33
CA GLN A 204 14.81 -12.74 -29.39
C GLN A 204 14.10 -11.56 -28.73
N VAL A 205 14.86 -10.69 -28.05
CA VAL A 205 14.35 -9.44 -27.48
C VAL A 205 14.11 -8.45 -28.61
N VAL A 206 12.90 -7.89 -28.66
CA VAL A 206 12.49 -6.95 -29.73
C VAL A 206 12.57 -5.48 -29.33
N THR A 207 12.66 -5.17 -28.04
CA THR A 207 12.77 -3.78 -27.58
C THR A 207 14.12 -3.18 -27.96
N THR A 208 14.11 -1.90 -28.32
CA THR A 208 15.31 -1.13 -28.69
C THR A 208 15.84 -0.25 -27.56
N GLY A 209 15.04 -0.05 -26.50
CA GLY A 209 15.41 0.67 -25.29
C GLY A 209 14.39 0.51 -24.16
N TYR A 210 14.48 1.40 -23.16
CA TYR A 210 13.62 1.38 -21.98
C TYR A 210 12.17 1.73 -22.31
N ASN A 211 11.20 0.98 -21.77
CA ASN A 211 9.77 1.23 -21.98
C ASN A 211 9.40 1.39 -23.46
N ASP A 212 9.89 0.49 -24.32
CA ASP A 212 9.60 0.51 -25.75
C ASP A 212 8.21 -0.10 -26.03
N PHE A 213 7.17 0.68 -25.71
CA PHE A 213 5.76 0.28 -25.76
C PHE A 213 5.31 -0.30 -27.10
N ALA A 214 5.91 0.16 -28.21
CA ALA A 214 5.58 -0.32 -29.55
C ALA A 214 5.94 -1.81 -29.77
N HIS A 215 6.88 -2.33 -28.99
CA HIS A 215 7.35 -3.71 -29.05
C HIS A 215 6.79 -4.60 -27.93
N PHE A 216 5.85 -4.09 -27.13
CA PHE A 216 5.23 -4.84 -26.04
C PHE A 216 4.03 -5.64 -26.52
N LYS A 217 4.03 -6.93 -26.19
CA LYS A 217 2.81 -7.74 -26.10
C LYS A 217 2.30 -7.71 -24.66
N TRP A 218 1.21 -6.97 -24.44
CA TRP A 218 0.51 -6.94 -23.16
C TRP A 218 -0.14 -8.29 -22.86
N LEU A 219 0.05 -8.79 -21.64
CA LEU A 219 -0.47 -10.08 -21.17
C LEU A 219 -1.72 -9.92 -20.28
N GLY A 220 -2.18 -8.68 -20.07
CA GLY A 220 -3.48 -8.36 -19.51
C GLY A 220 -3.42 -7.72 -18.11
N ASN A 221 -4.33 -6.77 -17.89
CA ASN A 221 -4.44 -6.00 -16.64
C ASN A 221 -5.78 -6.12 -15.92
N SER A 222 -6.56 -7.15 -16.26
CA SER A 222 -7.85 -7.44 -15.68
C SER A 222 -7.87 -8.81 -14.99
N PRO A 223 -8.54 -8.95 -13.82
CA PRO A 223 -9.14 -7.87 -13.05
C PRO A 223 -8.06 -6.98 -12.40
N ALA A 224 -8.40 -5.70 -12.21
CA ALA A 224 -7.62 -4.85 -11.32
C ALA A 224 -7.76 -5.34 -9.86
N GLY A 225 -6.88 -4.88 -8.99
CA GLY A 225 -7.03 -5.01 -7.55
C GLY A 225 -8.30 -4.31 -7.06
N LYS A 226 -8.72 -4.63 -5.84
CA LYS A 226 -9.92 -4.08 -5.20
C LYS A 226 -9.58 -3.03 -4.16
N PHE A 227 -8.39 -3.09 -3.59
CA PHE A 227 -8.01 -2.19 -2.51
C PHE A 227 -7.67 -0.78 -3.03
N PRO A 228 -8.36 0.27 -2.56
CA PRO A 228 -8.24 1.63 -3.11
C PRO A 228 -7.08 2.41 -2.48
N ILE A 229 -5.86 1.94 -2.70
CA ILE A 229 -4.63 2.47 -2.06
C ILE A 229 -4.37 3.96 -2.30
N HIS A 230 -4.92 4.54 -3.38
CA HIS A 230 -4.77 5.96 -3.72
C HIS A 230 -5.98 6.80 -3.29
N SER A 231 -6.97 6.21 -2.62
CA SER A 231 -8.09 6.96 -2.08
C SER A 231 -7.65 7.88 -0.94
N THR A 232 -8.38 8.99 -0.75
CA THR A 232 -8.13 9.92 0.35
C THR A 232 -8.35 9.24 1.70
N GLU A 233 -9.30 8.30 1.78
CA GLU A 233 -9.66 7.54 2.98
C GLU A 233 -8.56 6.56 3.45
N GLU A 234 -7.72 6.09 2.52
CA GLU A 234 -6.57 5.22 2.82
C GLU A 234 -5.26 6.02 3.03
N SER A 235 -5.30 7.34 2.89
CA SER A 235 -4.13 8.20 3.08
C SER A 235 -3.77 8.40 4.57
N GLY A 236 -2.51 8.74 4.85
CA GLY A 236 -2.03 9.02 6.20
C GLY A 236 -1.68 7.79 7.04
N ARG A 237 -1.76 6.57 6.48
CA ARG A 237 -1.26 5.33 7.11
C ARG A 237 -0.27 4.60 6.20
N TRP A 238 0.50 3.68 6.79
CA TRP A 238 1.30 2.74 6.04
C TRP A 238 0.47 1.55 5.55
N VAL A 239 0.73 1.12 4.32
CA VAL A 239 0.08 -0.01 3.63
C VAL A 239 1.18 -0.94 3.14
N CYS A 240 1.08 -2.24 3.41
CA CYS A 240 2.01 -3.23 2.90
C CYS A 240 1.60 -3.60 1.46
N VAL A 241 2.54 -3.50 0.54
CA VAL A 241 2.40 -3.92 -0.86
C VAL A 241 3.45 -4.99 -1.13
N GLU A 242 3.02 -6.23 -1.28
CA GLU A 242 3.88 -7.34 -1.69
C GLU A 242 3.48 -7.81 -3.09
N SER A 243 4.45 -8.10 -3.95
CA SER A 243 4.22 -8.59 -5.29
C SER A 243 5.16 -9.73 -5.62
N ARG A 244 4.73 -10.61 -6.52
CA ARG A 244 5.52 -11.73 -7.03
C ARG A 244 5.54 -11.70 -8.55
N LEU A 245 6.69 -12.08 -9.11
CA LEU A 245 6.81 -12.45 -10.51
C LEU A 245 7.54 -13.80 -10.59
N LYS A 246 6.88 -14.76 -11.24
CA LYS A 246 7.45 -16.04 -11.65
C LYS A 246 7.44 -16.13 -13.17
N LEU A 247 8.62 -16.30 -13.77
CA LEU A 247 8.77 -16.54 -15.19
C LEU A 247 8.17 -17.89 -15.59
N ASN A 248 7.70 -17.96 -16.83
CA ASN A 248 7.26 -19.23 -17.40
C ASN A 248 8.45 -20.14 -17.72
N THR A 249 8.23 -21.46 -17.67
CA THR A 249 9.12 -22.43 -18.29
C THR A 249 9.27 -22.07 -19.78
N PRO A 250 10.48 -22.07 -20.37
CA PRO A 250 10.68 -21.68 -21.76
C PRO A 250 9.74 -22.45 -22.72
N GLY A 251 8.99 -21.72 -23.54
CA GLY A 251 8.01 -22.26 -24.48
C GLY A 251 6.66 -22.68 -23.86
N LYS A 252 6.42 -22.42 -22.57
CA LYS A 252 5.15 -22.71 -21.87
C LYS A 252 4.44 -21.44 -21.42
N GLN A 253 3.17 -21.60 -21.03
CA GLN A 253 2.31 -20.56 -20.46
C GLN A 253 1.98 -20.91 -19.01
N ASP A 254 2.99 -20.97 -18.16
CA ASP A 254 2.90 -21.33 -16.73
C ASP A 254 3.54 -20.26 -15.81
N GLY A 255 3.81 -19.07 -16.35
CA GLY A 255 4.25 -17.91 -15.59
C GLY A 255 3.12 -17.37 -14.71
N TYR A 256 3.50 -16.64 -13.65
CA TYR A 256 2.59 -16.18 -12.63
C TYR A 256 3.00 -14.82 -12.07
N ALA A 257 2.03 -13.93 -11.87
CA ALA A 257 2.24 -12.69 -11.13
C ALA A 257 1.12 -12.52 -10.10
N ALA A 258 1.43 -11.98 -8.93
CA ALA A 258 0.44 -11.73 -7.89
C ALA A 258 0.79 -10.50 -7.07
N LEU A 259 -0.26 -9.87 -6.53
CA LEU A 259 -0.21 -8.67 -5.73
C LEU A 259 -1.02 -8.91 -4.46
N TRP A 260 -0.40 -8.66 -3.32
CA TRP A 260 -1.03 -8.66 -2.01
C TRP A 260 -0.97 -7.25 -1.44
N ILE A 261 -2.09 -6.81 -0.86
CA ILE A 261 -2.19 -5.55 -0.11
C ILE A 261 -2.58 -5.89 1.31
N ASP A 262 -1.81 -5.41 2.29
CA ASP A 262 -2.00 -5.69 3.71
C ASP A 262 -2.12 -7.21 3.98
N GLY A 263 -1.32 -8.02 3.27
CA GLY A 263 -1.30 -9.48 3.38
C GLY A 263 -2.45 -10.23 2.69
N VAL A 264 -3.42 -9.53 2.10
CA VAL A 264 -4.56 -10.12 1.39
C VAL A 264 -4.28 -10.15 -0.11
N LEU A 265 -4.50 -11.29 -0.77
CA LEU A 265 -4.37 -11.40 -2.23
C LEU A 265 -5.39 -10.47 -2.91
N ASP A 266 -4.91 -9.45 -3.60
CA ASP A 266 -5.76 -8.41 -4.19
C ASP A 266 -6.03 -8.69 -5.68
N THR A 267 -4.99 -9.10 -6.43
CA THR A 267 -5.13 -9.57 -7.82
C THR A 267 -3.97 -10.46 -8.25
N GLU A 268 -4.19 -11.28 -9.28
CA GLU A 268 -3.21 -12.21 -9.82
C GLU A 268 -3.34 -12.37 -11.36
N ARG A 269 -2.27 -12.85 -11.98
CA ARG A 269 -2.20 -13.24 -13.39
C ARG A 269 -1.60 -14.63 -13.48
N LYS A 270 -2.34 -15.52 -14.12
CA LYS A 270 -1.95 -16.93 -14.34
C LYS A 270 -1.68 -17.16 -15.80
N ASN A 271 -1.02 -18.28 -16.09
CA ASN A 271 -0.75 -18.76 -17.44
C ASN A 271 -0.01 -17.72 -18.31
N LEU A 272 0.89 -16.96 -17.70
CA LEU A 272 1.66 -15.94 -18.42
C LEU A 272 2.72 -16.62 -19.28
N ASP A 273 2.93 -16.09 -20.48
CA ASP A 273 4.13 -16.32 -21.27
C ASP A 273 4.91 -15.01 -21.39
N LEU A 274 5.79 -14.78 -20.43
CA LEU A 274 6.60 -13.58 -20.27
C LEU A 274 7.81 -13.58 -21.19
N ARG A 275 8.42 -14.75 -21.42
CA ARG A 275 9.73 -14.85 -22.11
C ARG A 275 9.75 -15.71 -23.36
N GLY A 276 8.64 -16.32 -23.80
CA GLY A 276 8.66 -17.27 -24.91
C GLY A 276 9.71 -18.36 -24.66
N THR A 277 10.66 -18.51 -25.58
CA THR A 277 11.81 -19.43 -25.46
C THR A 277 13.11 -18.75 -24.99
N TYR A 278 13.08 -17.45 -24.69
CA TYR A 278 14.27 -16.68 -24.29
C TYR A 278 14.79 -17.09 -22.91
N THR A 279 16.12 -17.26 -22.79
CA THR A 279 16.78 -17.71 -21.55
C THR A 279 18.03 -16.93 -21.18
N GLU A 280 18.47 -15.96 -21.99
CA GLU A 280 19.75 -15.28 -21.75
C GLU A 280 19.70 -14.45 -20.46
N HIS A 281 18.61 -13.74 -20.20
CA HIS A 281 18.42 -12.96 -18.97
C HIS A 281 17.16 -13.34 -18.20
N THR A 282 17.28 -13.32 -16.88
CA THR A 282 16.19 -13.58 -15.93
C THR A 282 15.71 -12.30 -15.26
N ILE A 283 14.92 -12.39 -14.19
CA ILE A 283 14.47 -11.20 -13.47
C ILE A 283 15.67 -10.64 -12.72
N ASN A 284 16.04 -9.41 -13.03
CA ASN A 284 17.33 -8.85 -12.58
C ASN A 284 17.24 -7.38 -12.16
N ALA A 285 16.02 -6.86 -12.06
CA ALA A 285 15.77 -5.51 -11.60
C ALA A 285 14.39 -5.37 -10.95
N ILE A 286 14.34 -4.65 -9.83
CA ILE A 286 13.12 -4.14 -9.22
C ILE A 286 13.23 -2.63 -9.13
N PHE A 287 12.25 -1.90 -9.66
CA PHE A 287 12.23 -0.43 -9.58
C PHE A 287 11.06 0.02 -8.72
N LEU A 288 11.34 0.92 -7.77
CA LEU A 288 10.35 1.73 -7.06
C LEU A 288 10.20 3.05 -7.77
N GLU A 289 8.97 3.43 -8.08
CA GLU A 289 8.68 4.55 -8.96
C GLU A 289 7.89 5.67 -8.27
N ALA A 290 8.21 6.89 -8.68
CA ALA A 290 7.60 8.15 -8.30
C ALA A 290 6.96 8.86 -9.52
N TYR A 291 6.49 8.11 -10.51
CA TYR A 291 6.08 8.66 -11.79
C TYR A 291 4.57 8.82 -11.92
N TRP A 292 4.15 9.97 -12.47
CA TRP A 292 2.75 10.33 -12.69
C TRP A 292 2.58 10.92 -14.09
N ASN A 293 1.85 10.22 -14.97
CA ASN A 293 1.68 10.60 -16.38
C ASN A 293 1.16 12.03 -16.54
N GLU A 294 0.00 12.33 -15.94
CA GLU A 294 -0.67 13.64 -16.02
C GLU A 294 -0.09 14.69 -15.05
N GLY A 295 0.87 14.28 -14.22
CA GLY A 295 1.35 15.05 -13.09
C GLY A 295 0.35 15.13 -11.92
N SER A 296 0.86 15.51 -10.75
CA SER A 296 0.05 15.58 -9.53
C SER A 296 -0.90 16.79 -9.53
N PRO A 297 -2.15 16.68 -9.04
CA PRO A 297 -3.07 17.82 -8.98
C PRO A 297 -2.66 18.88 -7.94
N VAL A 298 -1.84 18.49 -6.96
CA VAL A 298 -1.35 19.32 -5.85
C VAL A 298 0.11 18.98 -5.54
N ASP A 299 0.77 19.81 -4.75
CA ASP A 299 2.04 19.42 -4.13
C ASP A 299 1.73 18.37 -3.05
N GLN A 300 2.31 17.18 -3.17
CA GLN A 300 2.08 16.12 -2.19
C GLN A 300 3.23 15.10 -2.16
N TYR A 301 3.26 14.33 -1.09
CA TYR A 301 4.31 13.37 -0.80
C TYR A 301 3.78 11.94 -0.70
N ARG A 302 4.63 11.00 -1.12
CA ARG A 302 4.48 9.56 -0.85
C ARG A 302 5.78 9.07 -0.26
N TRP A 303 5.70 8.18 0.71
CA TRP A 303 6.87 7.57 1.32
C TRP A 303 6.87 6.06 1.11
N TYR A 304 8.05 5.49 0.93
CA TYR A 304 8.29 4.06 0.91
C TYR A 304 9.25 3.65 2.00
N ASP A 305 9.02 2.49 2.58
CA ASP A 305 9.87 1.96 3.63
C ASP A 305 9.97 0.43 3.56
N ASP A 306 10.98 -0.13 4.22
CA ASP A 306 11.16 -1.57 4.44
C ASP A 306 11.13 -2.39 3.13
N PHE A 307 11.93 -1.92 2.14
CA PHE A 307 12.02 -2.49 0.80
C PHE A 307 12.83 -3.79 0.80
N VAL A 308 12.15 -4.90 0.50
CA VAL A 308 12.76 -6.24 0.46
C VAL A 308 12.55 -6.88 -0.91
N VAL A 309 13.57 -7.57 -1.41
CA VAL A 309 13.50 -8.48 -2.57
C VAL A 309 13.98 -9.87 -2.14
N SER A 310 13.21 -10.91 -2.45
CA SER A 310 13.41 -12.27 -1.94
C SER A 310 13.02 -13.34 -2.96
N THR A 311 13.64 -14.52 -2.88
CA THR A 311 13.25 -15.72 -3.66
C THR A 311 12.12 -16.53 -3.00
N ARG A 312 11.64 -16.09 -1.82
CA ARG A 312 10.54 -16.68 -1.06
C ARG A 312 9.57 -15.58 -0.58
N PRO A 313 8.31 -15.92 -0.26
CA PRO A 313 7.37 -14.97 0.34
C PRO A 313 8.00 -14.22 1.52
N ILE A 314 7.74 -12.92 1.61
CA ILE A 314 8.37 -12.04 2.61
C ILE A 314 7.45 -11.92 3.82
N GLY A 315 6.18 -11.60 3.57
CA GLY A 315 5.17 -11.48 4.60
C GLY A 315 5.21 -10.15 5.36
N PRO A 316 4.29 -9.99 6.32
CA PRO A 316 4.21 -8.79 7.13
C PRO A 316 5.41 -8.62 8.07
N LEU A 317 5.51 -7.43 8.65
CA LEU A 317 6.50 -7.10 9.66
C LEU A 317 6.28 -7.84 10.97
N THR A 318 7.34 -7.87 11.77
CA THR A 318 7.34 -8.44 13.12
C THR A 318 7.40 -7.31 14.16
N ALA A 319 6.61 -7.43 15.21
CA ALA A 319 6.68 -6.61 16.43
C ALA A 319 7.05 -7.47 17.65
N THR A 320 7.36 -6.82 18.78
CA THR A 320 7.63 -7.54 20.03
C THR A 320 6.34 -8.08 20.66
N VAL A 321 6.44 -8.88 21.73
CA VAL A 321 5.27 -9.38 22.49
C VAL A 321 4.42 -8.29 23.16
N ASN A 322 4.96 -7.08 23.31
CA ASN A 322 4.23 -5.91 23.77
C ASN A 322 4.33 -4.80 22.70
N PRO A 323 3.70 -5.01 21.52
CA PRO A 323 3.83 -4.05 20.43
C PRO A 323 3.28 -2.69 20.85
N THR A 324 3.87 -1.62 20.32
CA THR A 324 3.32 -0.27 20.44
C THR A 324 2.61 0.10 19.16
N LEU A 325 1.33 0.46 19.25
CA LEU A 325 0.50 0.85 18.13
C LEU A 325 0.49 2.37 17.99
N ILE A 326 0.48 2.87 16.76
CA ILE A 326 0.49 4.29 16.44
C ILE A 326 -0.80 4.62 15.69
N LYS A 327 -1.59 5.56 16.20
CA LYS A 327 -2.84 6.01 15.57
C LYS A 327 -2.56 7.21 14.66
N THR A 328 -3.27 7.29 13.53
CA THR A 328 -3.25 8.47 12.66
C THR A 328 -3.72 9.73 13.41
N PRO A 329 -3.09 10.90 13.19
CA PRO A 329 -3.55 12.17 13.74
C PRO A 329 -4.96 12.52 13.24
N ILE A 330 -5.84 12.97 14.14
CA ILE A 330 -7.14 13.54 13.79
C ILE A 330 -7.37 14.84 14.55
N THR A 331 -7.87 15.84 13.84
CA THR A 331 -8.27 17.13 14.38
C THR A 331 -9.57 17.00 15.17
N ASN A 332 -9.65 17.58 16.38
CA ASN A 332 -10.84 17.57 17.24
C ASN A 332 -11.30 16.17 17.69
N GLY A 333 -10.39 15.19 17.70
CA GLY A 333 -10.64 13.86 18.26
C GLY A 333 -10.71 13.88 19.78
N GLY A 334 -11.58 13.06 20.35
CA GLY A 334 -11.69 12.75 21.77
C GLY A 334 -10.88 11.49 22.13
N LYS A 335 -11.31 10.80 23.20
CA LYS A 335 -10.65 9.56 23.64
C LYS A 335 -10.70 8.50 22.56
N TRP A 336 -9.77 7.55 22.60
CA TRP A 336 -9.70 6.49 21.61
C TRP A 336 -9.41 5.13 22.23
N GLU A 337 -9.76 4.08 21.50
CA GLU A 337 -9.65 2.69 21.93
C GLU A 337 -9.18 1.82 20.76
N VAL A 338 -8.52 0.71 21.10
CA VAL A 338 -7.95 -0.25 20.16
C VAL A 338 -8.33 -1.67 20.54
N GLU A 339 -8.55 -2.50 19.52
CA GLU A 339 -8.67 -3.95 19.67
C GLU A 339 -7.58 -4.66 18.87
N ILE A 340 -7.14 -5.81 19.38
CA ILE A 340 -6.26 -6.74 18.69
C ILE A 340 -6.95 -8.08 18.58
N ALA A 341 -6.94 -8.66 17.37
CA ALA A 341 -7.48 -9.98 17.10
C ALA A 341 -6.41 -10.95 16.61
N ALA A 342 -6.61 -12.23 16.91
CA ALA A 342 -5.79 -13.34 16.41
C ALA A 342 -6.24 -13.84 15.01
N ASP A 343 -7.28 -13.26 14.43
CA ASP A 343 -7.80 -13.56 13.10
C ASP A 343 -8.20 -12.30 12.33
N SER A 344 -8.28 -12.42 11.01
CA SER A 344 -8.53 -11.28 10.10
C SER A 344 -9.98 -10.79 10.11
N GLN A 345 -10.92 -11.55 10.67
CA GLN A 345 -12.34 -11.19 10.75
C GLN A 345 -12.69 -10.58 12.12
N GLY A 346 -11.81 -10.70 13.11
CA GLY A 346 -12.03 -10.17 14.45
C GLY A 346 -12.93 -11.04 15.32
N GLN A 347 -13.01 -12.34 15.05
CA GLN A 347 -13.80 -13.29 15.85
C GLN A 347 -13.12 -13.61 17.18
N HIS A 348 -11.79 -13.54 17.23
CA HIS A 348 -10.93 -13.79 18.38
C HIS A 348 -10.18 -12.53 18.78
N VAL A 349 -10.91 -11.55 19.34
CA VAL A 349 -10.27 -10.38 19.96
C VAL A 349 -9.54 -10.84 21.22
N VAL A 350 -8.22 -10.67 21.25
CA VAL A 350 -7.33 -11.13 22.32
C VAL A 350 -6.85 -10.02 23.25
N TRP A 351 -7.02 -8.76 22.86
CA TRP A 351 -6.69 -7.62 23.72
C TRP A 351 -7.56 -6.41 23.38
N LYS A 352 -8.00 -5.69 24.41
CA LYS A 352 -8.75 -4.44 24.32
C LYS A 352 -8.07 -3.38 25.15
N SER A 353 -7.83 -2.21 24.58
CA SER A 353 -7.24 -1.10 25.34
C SER A 353 -8.21 -0.57 26.40
N HIS A 354 -7.67 0.02 27.46
CA HIS A 354 -8.41 1.04 28.22
C HIS A 354 -8.61 2.28 27.35
N GLN A 355 -9.42 3.23 27.80
CA GLN A 355 -9.57 4.51 27.10
C GLN A 355 -8.26 5.29 27.11
N ILE A 356 -7.84 5.75 25.94
CA ILE A 356 -6.61 6.49 25.74
C ILE A 356 -6.94 7.96 25.52
N GLU A 357 -6.18 8.84 26.16
CA GLU A 357 -6.44 10.28 26.11
C GLU A 357 -6.07 10.89 24.75
N PRO A 358 -6.77 11.95 24.29
CA PRO A 358 -6.58 12.51 22.95
C PRO A 358 -5.16 13.02 22.65
N ALA A 359 -4.42 13.42 23.69
CA ALA A 359 -3.04 13.91 23.57
C ALA A 359 -2.04 12.79 23.22
N GLN A 360 -2.41 11.52 23.39
CA GLN A 360 -1.55 10.38 23.10
C GLN A 360 -1.86 9.84 21.70
N SER A 361 -0.82 9.63 20.89
CA SER A 361 -0.93 8.97 19.58
C SER A 361 -0.46 7.51 19.60
N ARG A 362 0.04 7.04 20.74
CA ARG A 362 0.64 5.71 20.90
C ARG A 362 0.07 4.96 22.09
N VAL A 363 -0.04 3.64 21.96
CA VAL A 363 -0.40 2.74 23.06
C VAL A 363 0.41 1.45 22.97
N ALA A 364 1.07 1.08 24.07
CA ALA A 364 1.70 -0.22 24.20
C ALA A 364 0.64 -1.28 24.54
N VAL A 365 0.78 -2.50 24.05
CA VAL A 365 -0.14 -3.61 24.33
C VAL A 365 0.36 -4.35 25.57
N THR A 366 -0.24 -4.03 26.72
CA THR A 366 0.14 -4.57 28.03
C THR A 366 -1.10 -4.73 28.91
N SER A 367 -0.95 -5.35 30.08
CA SER A 367 -2.01 -5.42 31.11
C SER A 367 -2.24 -4.09 31.84
N VAL A 368 -1.35 -3.09 31.67
CA VAL A 368 -1.50 -1.75 32.27
C VAL A 368 -2.41 -0.88 31.40
N THR A 369 -2.26 -1.00 30.09
CA THR A 369 -2.92 -0.16 29.08
C THR A 369 -4.17 -0.79 28.49
N GLY A 370 -4.48 -2.03 28.88
CA GLY A 370 -5.65 -2.77 28.40
C GLY A 370 -5.79 -4.10 29.10
N THR A 371 -6.77 -4.88 28.65
CA THR A 371 -7.11 -6.20 29.18
C THR A 371 -6.92 -7.23 28.08
N PHE A 372 -6.17 -8.30 28.37
CA PHE A 372 -6.12 -9.47 27.52
C PHE A 372 -7.36 -10.35 27.77
N VAL A 373 -7.97 -10.84 26.70
CA VAL A 373 -9.25 -11.54 26.70
C VAL A 373 -9.20 -12.77 25.77
N ASP A 374 -10.25 -13.57 25.78
CA ASP A 374 -10.39 -14.78 24.95
C ASP A 374 -9.16 -15.70 25.10
N LEU A 375 -8.50 -16.06 23.98
CA LEU A 375 -7.36 -16.98 23.95
C LEU A 375 -6.13 -16.48 24.73
N GLN A 376 -6.13 -15.23 25.20
CA GLN A 376 -5.04 -14.65 25.99
C GLN A 376 -5.48 -14.09 27.34
N GLU A 377 -6.65 -14.51 27.85
CA GLU A 377 -7.07 -14.13 29.19
C GLU A 377 -6.00 -14.49 30.25
N GLY A 378 -5.77 -13.56 31.18
CA GLY A 378 -4.76 -13.70 32.25
C GLY A 378 -3.30 -13.46 31.81
N GLN A 379 -3.05 -13.21 30.52
CA GLN A 379 -1.70 -12.87 30.03
C GLN A 379 -1.35 -11.39 30.25
N ASN A 380 -0.07 -11.06 30.10
CA ASN A 380 0.47 -9.69 30.19
C ASN A 380 1.11 -9.19 28.88
N SER A 381 1.15 -10.05 27.86
CA SER A 381 1.76 -9.81 26.55
C SER A 381 1.12 -10.72 25.50
N LEU A 382 1.27 -10.39 24.23
CA LEU A 382 0.83 -11.24 23.14
C LEU A 382 1.74 -12.48 23.03
N ALA A 383 1.15 -13.65 22.79
CA ALA A 383 1.92 -14.84 22.46
C ALA A 383 2.75 -14.64 21.17
N ALA A 384 4.02 -15.06 21.23
CA ALA A 384 4.93 -15.03 20.08
C ALA A 384 4.65 -16.17 19.08
N GLY A 385 4.83 -15.90 17.80
CA GLY A 385 4.58 -16.83 16.70
C GLY A 385 3.34 -16.48 15.86
N PRO A 386 2.14 -16.32 16.46
CA PRO A 386 0.94 -15.95 15.73
C PRO A 386 1.02 -14.60 15.02
N MET A 387 0.15 -14.48 14.02
CA MET A 387 -0.16 -13.24 13.33
C MET A 387 -1.34 -12.55 14.03
N TYR A 388 -1.28 -11.23 14.19
CA TYR A 388 -2.35 -10.45 14.79
C TYR A 388 -2.77 -9.29 13.89
N PHE A 389 -3.99 -8.81 14.13
CA PHE A 389 -4.62 -7.70 13.44
C PHE A 389 -5.05 -6.67 14.49
N CYS A 390 -5.02 -5.38 14.15
CA CYS A 390 -5.47 -4.34 15.07
C CYS A 390 -6.43 -3.36 14.39
N ARG A 391 -7.35 -2.77 15.15
CA ARG A 391 -8.27 -1.73 14.66
C ARG A 391 -8.51 -0.68 15.74
N VAL A 392 -8.94 0.50 15.32
CA VAL A 392 -9.06 1.66 16.21
C VAL A 392 -10.38 2.39 16.00
N ARG A 393 -10.89 3.02 17.05
CA ARG A 393 -11.98 4.00 16.99
C ARG A 393 -11.68 5.18 17.91
N GLN A 394 -12.38 6.28 17.73
CA GLN A 394 -12.24 7.44 18.62
C GLN A 394 -13.57 8.14 18.85
N GLN A 395 -13.64 8.96 19.89
CA GLN A 395 -14.73 9.89 20.11
C GLN A 395 -14.54 11.17 19.28
N ASN A 396 -15.61 11.89 18.99
CA ASN A 396 -15.54 13.32 18.64
C ASN A 396 -15.44 14.18 19.92
N ASN A 397 -15.43 15.50 19.75
CA ASN A 397 -15.42 16.47 20.84
C ASN A 397 -16.69 16.46 21.74
N LEU A 398 -17.74 15.74 21.33
CA LEU A 398 -18.97 15.52 22.10
C LEU A 398 -19.01 14.15 22.79
N GLY A 399 -17.93 13.35 22.70
CA GLY A 399 -17.86 12.02 23.28
C GLY A 399 -18.55 10.91 22.47
N VAL A 400 -19.03 11.20 21.26
CA VAL A 400 -19.67 10.21 20.38
C VAL A 400 -18.60 9.39 19.65
N TRP A 401 -18.68 8.07 19.77
CA TRP A 401 -17.75 7.15 19.11
C TRP A 401 -17.94 7.07 17.59
N SER A 402 -16.81 7.02 16.88
CA SER A 402 -16.78 6.63 15.47
C SER A 402 -17.13 5.14 15.31
N ALA A 403 -17.38 4.73 14.06
CA ALA A 403 -17.24 3.33 13.71
C ALA A 403 -15.81 2.84 14.02
N TRP A 404 -15.65 1.53 14.16
CA TRP A 404 -14.34 0.92 14.14
C TRP A 404 -13.72 1.06 12.75
N SER A 405 -12.42 1.33 12.71
CA SER A 405 -11.65 1.24 11.48
C SER A 405 -11.70 -0.18 10.92
N ASN A 406 -11.40 -0.33 9.63
CA ASN A 406 -11.00 -1.62 9.09
C ASN A 406 -9.80 -2.17 9.89
N TRP A 407 -9.67 -3.49 9.93
CA TRP A 407 -8.47 -4.13 10.44
C TRP A 407 -7.24 -3.63 9.67
N HIS A 408 -6.24 -3.19 10.41
CA HIS A 408 -4.94 -2.84 9.88
C HIS A 408 -4.24 -4.10 9.37
N GLN A 409 -3.20 -3.89 8.56
CA GLN A 409 -2.37 -4.99 8.07
C GLN A 409 -1.89 -5.91 9.21
N PRO A 410 -1.75 -7.21 8.93
CA PRO A 410 -1.27 -8.15 9.91
C PRO A 410 0.17 -7.84 10.33
N PHE A 411 0.55 -8.36 11.49
CA PHE A 411 1.93 -8.42 11.93
C PHE A 411 2.20 -9.70 12.72
N PHE A 412 3.43 -10.19 12.65
CA PHE A 412 3.90 -11.27 13.50
C PHE A 412 4.39 -10.74 14.85
N VAL A 413 4.37 -11.60 15.86
CA VAL A 413 4.93 -11.28 17.18
C VAL A 413 6.14 -12.16 17.46
N THR A 414 7.25 -11.56 17.89
CA THR A 414 8.45 -12.25 18.36
C THR A 414 8.77 -11.89 19.81
N LYS A 415 9.47 -12.79 20.49
CA LYS A 415 10.19 -12.43 21.72
C LYS A 415 11.30 -11.45 21.38
N ALA A 416 11.50 -10.47 22.25
CA ALA A 416 12.53 -9.44 22.10
C ALA A 416 13.94 -10.04 22.06
#